data_AF-A0A8I0J6S9-F1
#
_entry.id   AF-A0A8I0J6S9-F1
#
_cell.length_a   1.000
_cell.length_b   1.000
_cell.length_c   1.000
_cell.angle_alpha   90.00
_cell.angle_beta   90.00
_cell.angle_gamma   90.00
#
_symmetry.space_group_name_H-M   'P 1'
#
loop_
_entity.id
_entity.type
_entity.pdbx_description
1 polymer ?
#
loop_
_entity_poly.entity_id
_entity_poly.type
_entity_poly.pdbx_seq_one_letter_code
_entity_poly.pdbx_strand_id
1 'polypeptide(L)' 'MTDPAEMIAWLDRRIASAMTWLEDHGHGSKKPRPENEIATKEYDIARFDEIKAAYLKALERRGQAA' A
#
# COMPACT_ATOMS: atom_id res chain seq x y z
N MET A 1 10.31 8.07 -16.86
CA MET A 1 9.67 7.02 -16.05
C MET A 1 10.40 6.98 -14.73
N THR A 2 9.69 7.00 -13.60
CA THR A 2 10.27 6.75 -12.27
C THR A 2 10.99 5.41 -12.28
N ASP A 3 12.12 5.31 -11.57
CA ASP A 3 12.84 4.07 -11.45
C ASP A 3 11.94 2.98 -10.82
N PRO A 4 11.95 1.72 -11.30
CA PRO A 4 11.09 0.69 -10.75
C PRO A 4 11.28 0.45 -9.24
N ALA A 5 12.52 0.55 -8.74
CA ALA A 5 12.79 0.39 -7.32
C ALA A 5 12.24 1.60 -6.52
N GLU A 6 12.33 2.81 -7.07
CA GLU A 6 11.71 4.00 -6.46
C GLU A 6 10.17 3.87 -6.36
N MET A 7 9.53 3.32 -7.39
CA MET A 7 8.08 3.06 -7.39
C MET A 7 7.68 2.04 -6.31
N ILE A 8 8.42 0.94 -6.21
CA ILE A 8 8.19 -0.09 -5.18
C ILE A 8 8.39 0.50 -3.77
N ALA A 9 9.49 1.22 -3.56
CA ALA A 9 9.77 1.86 -2.28
C ALA A 9 8.73 2.94 -1.91
N TRP A 10 8.12 3.60 -2.89
CA TRP A 10 7.00 4.50 -2.65
C TRP A 10 5.75 3.74 -2.20
N LEU A 11 5.38 2.64 -2.88
CA LEU A 11 4.24 1.81 -2.48
C LEU A 11 4.39 1.26 -1.06
N ASP A 12 5.58 0.77 -0.72
CA ASP A 12 5.89 0.26 0.63
C ASP A 12 5.70 1.31 1.71
N ARG A 13 6.16 2.54 1.46
CA ARG A 13 5.96 3.67 2.39
C ARG A 13 4.48 4.04 2.53
N ARG A 14 3.69 3.96 1.47
CA ARG A 14 2.24 4.23 1.52
C ARG A 14 1.49 3.18 2.32
N ILE A 15 1.81 1.90 2.13
CA ILE A 15 1.24 0.78 2.89
C ILE A 15 1.59 0.93 4.37
N ALA A 16 2.87 1.10 4.69
CA ALA A 16 3.33 1.26 6.07
C ALA A 16 2.67 2.46 6.76
N SER A 17 2.57 3.60 6.08
CA SER A 17 1.91 4.79 6.62
C SER A 17 0.41 4.57 6.91
N ALA A 18 -0.30 3.84 6.07
CA ALA A 18 -1.70 3.52 6.30
C ALA A 18 -1.88 2.49 7.45
N MET A 19 -0.99 1.51 7.55
CA MET A 19 -0.96 0.55 8.66
C MET A 19 -0.72 1.25 10.00
N THR A 20 0.31 2.10 10.11
CA THR A 20 0.58 2.88 11.34
C THR A 20 -0.62 3.76 11.71
N TRP A 21 -1.28 4.38 10.73
CA TRP A 21 -2.49 5.15 11.00
C TRP A 21 -3.60 4.27 11.60
N LEU A 22 -3.80 3.05 11.09
CA LEU A 22 -4.80 2.12 11.62
C LEU A 22 -4.45 1.58 13.01
N GLU A 23 -3.16 1.40 13.30
CA GLU A 23 -2.71 1.04 14.66
C GLU A 23 -3.08 2.12 15.67
N ASP A 24 -2.86 3.40 15.32
CA ASP A 24 -3.13 4.54 16.21
C ASP A 24 -4.62 4.91 16.28
N HIS A 25 -5.39 4.66 15.21
CA HIS A 25 -6.71 5.27 15.01
C HIS A 25 -7.82 4.32 14.56
N GLY A 26 -7.50 3.05 14.30
CA GLY A 26 -8.45 2.03 13.85
C GLY A 26 -9.41 1.58 14.95
N HIS A 27 -10.19 0.54 14.66
CA HIS A 27 -11.27 0.03 15.53
C HIS A 27 -10.80 -0.33 16.95
N GLY A 28 -9.54 -0.76 17.11
CA GLY A 28 -8.96 -1.13 18.41
C GLY A 28 -8.42 0.04 19.24
N SER A 29 -8.40 1.26 18.69
CA SER A 29 -7.85 2.42 19.39
C SER A 29 -8.79 2.92 20.50
N LYS A 30 -8.25 3.68 21.47
CA LYS A 30 -9.03 4.27 22.58
C LYS A 30 -10.14 5.21 22.10
N LYS A 31 -9.95 5.85 20.93
CA LYS A 31 -10.91 6.73 20.26
C LYS A 31 -10.84 6.49 18.75
N PRO A 32 -11.55 5.46 18.24
CA PRO A 32 -11.55 5.14 16.83
C PRO A 32 -12.02 6.32 15.98
N ARG A 33 -11.40 6.49 14.82
CA ARG A 33 -11.86 7.44 13.81
C ARG A 33 -13.15 6.95 13.16
N PRO A 34 -13.89 7.82 12.47
CA PRO A 34 -15.10 7.42 11.76
C PRO A 34 -14.87 6.25 10.80
N GLU A 35 -15.87 5.38 10.68
CA GLU A 35 -15.84 4.16 9.86
C GLU A 35 -15.35 4.41 8.43
N ASN A 36 -15.81 5.49 7.81
CA ASN A 36 -15.44 5.83 6.44
C ASN A 36 -13.93 6.16 6.31
N GLU A 37 -13.30 6.72 7.35
CA GLU A 37 -11.86 6.98 7.34
C GLU A 37 -11.07 5.69 7.51
N ILE A 38 -11.51 4.81 8.41
CA ILE A 38 -10.91 3.49 8.66
C ILE A 38 -10.99 2.64 7.38
N ALA A 39 -12.20 2.49 6.82
CA ALA A 39 -12.43 1.73 5.59
C ALA A 39 -11.62 2.27 4.41
N THR A 40 -11.40 3.59 4.33
CA THR A 40 -10.52 4.18 3.31
C THR A 40 -9.07 3.71 3.47
N LYS A 41 -8.56 3.60 4.71
CA LYS A 41 -7.18 3.16 4.97
C LYS A 41 -6.99 1.67 4.73
N GLU A 42 -7.98 0.86 5.09
CA GLU A 42 -7.99 -0.57 4.77
C GLU A 42 -8.03 -0.80 3.26
N TYR A 43 -8.86 -0.04 2.53
CA TYR A 43 -8.89 -0.04 1.08
C TYR A 43 -7.55 0.40 0.48
N ASP A 44 -6.95 1.50 0.98
CA ASP A 44 -5.65 1.99 0.53
C ASP A 44 -4.58 0.90 0.63
N ILE A 45 -4.51 0.20 1.78
CA ILE A 45 -3.55 -0.89 2.00
C ILE A 45 -3.76 -2.01 0.97
N ALA A 46 -4.98 -2.54 0.88
CA ALA A 46 -5.29 -3.62 -0.05
C ALA A 46 -4.99 -3.24 -1.50
N ARG A 47 -5.31 -1.99 -1.87
CA ARG A 47 -5.11 -1.47 -3.22
C ARG A 47 -3.64 -1.25 -3.55
N PHE A 48 -2.85 -0.71 -2.62
CA PHE A 48 -1.42 -0.52 -2.86
C PHE A 48 -0.67 -1.85 -2.91
N ASP A 49 -1.06 -2.83 -2.11
CA ASP A 49 -0.48 -4.18 -2.17
C ASP A 49 -0.77 -4.87 -3.51
N GLU A 50 -2.02 -4.79 -3.99
CA GLU A 50 -2.41 -5.28 -5.33
C GLU A 50 -1.58 -4.63 -6.44
N ILE A 51 -1.43 -3.29 -6.41
CA ILE A 51 -0.64 -2.55 -7.39
C ILE A 51 0.83 -2.98 -7.34
N LYS A 52 1.41 -3.13 -6.14
CA LYS A 52 2.79 -3.58 -5.96
C LYS A 52 2.99 -4.98 -6.57
N ALA A 53 2.10 -5.92 -6.28
CA ALA A 53 2.17 -7.27 -6.83
C ALA A 53 2.07 -7.28 -8.37
N ALA A 54 1.12 -6.51 -8.93
CA ALA A 54 0.98 -6.38 -10.37
C ALA A 54 2.22 -5.76 -11.04
N TYR A 55 2.81 -4.74 -10.40
CA TYR A 55 4.00 -4.07 -10.88
C TYR A 55 5.23 -5.00 -10.88
N LEU A 56 5.46 -5.73 -9.78
CA LEU A 56 6.53 -6.72 -9.69
C LEU A 56 6.40 -7.78 -10.79
N LYS A 57 5.20 -8.32 -10.99
CA LYS A 57 4.92 -9.28 -12.07
C LYS A 57 5.20 -8.71 -13.46
N ALA A 58 4.93 -7.42 -13.69
CA ALA A 58 5.25 -6.76 -14.95
C ALA A 58 6.76 -6.61 -15.16
N LEU A 59 7.52 -6.31 -14.11
CA LEU A 59 8.99 -6.22 -14.16
C LEU A 59 9.64 -7.58 -14.44
N GLU A 60 9.17 -8.64 -13.78
CA GLU A 60 9.64 -10.01 -14.02
C GLU A 60 9.45 -10.41 -15.48
N ARG A 61 8.25 -10.18 -16.04
CA ARG A 61 7.95 -10.43 -17.46
C ARG A 61 8.87 -9.65 -18.39
N ARG A 62 9.19 -8.40 -18.05
CA ARG A 62 10.11 -7.59 -18.85
C ARG A 62 11.55 -8.13 -18.78
N GLY A 63 11.99 -8.62 -17.63
CA GLY A 63 13.31 -9.23 -17.46
C GLY A 63 13.46 -10.59 -18.15
N GLN A 64 12.38 -11.37 -18.27
CA GLN A 64 12.35 -12.65 -18.99
C GLN A 64 12.32 -12.50 -20.52
N ALA A 65 11.90 -11.34 -21.02
CA ALA A 65 11.84 -11.04 -22.45
C ALA A 65 13.13 -10.39 -23.00
N ALA A 66 14.17 -10.27 -22.16
CA ALA A 66 15.45 -9.62 -22.47
C ALA A 66 16.58 -10.64 -22.66
#